data_AF-A0A7I4FIH5-F1
#
_entry.id   AF-A0A7I4FIH5-F1
#
_cell.length_a   1.000
_cell.length_b   1.000
_cell.length_c   1.000
_cell.angle_alpha   90.00
_cell.angle_beta   90.00
_cell.angle_gamma   90.00
#
_symmetry.space_group_name_H-M   'P 1'
#
loop_
_entity.id
_entity.type
_entity.pdbx_description
1 polymer ?
#
loop_
_entity_poly.entity_id
_entity_poly.type
_entity_poly.pdbx_seq_one_letter_code
_entity_poly.pdbx_strand_id
1 'polypeptide(L)'
;MRIRALYGTDGRMNAVHGSDTVKEAEWEIKFFFPTVILEPYPSSQDAASYFKEHVQPLLLKGLTALAKAKPASEPNAAVRWLAHWLHDHNPRLPLVCICVEKQFEALKEMPIKKFPFY
;
A
#
# COMPACT_ATOMS: atom_id res chain seq x y z
N MET A 1 -40.24 -14.88 7.04
CA MET A 1 -40.19 -13.58 6.32
C MET A 1 -38.79 -13.43 5.73
N ARG A 2 -38.63 -13.04 4.46
CA ARG A 2 -37.30 -12.88 3.81
C ARG A 2 -36.97 -11.40 3.65
N ILE A 3 -35.73 -10.98 3.91
CA ILE A 3 -35.27 -9.58 3.79
C ILE A 3 -35.60 -9.01 2.40
N ARG A 4 -35.27 -9.75 1.33
CA ARG A 4 -35.57 -9.33 -0.06
C ARG A 4 -37.07 -9.16 -0.35
N ALA A 5 -37.94 -9.91 0.31
CA ALA A 5 -39.39 -9.81 0.10
C ALA A 5 -40.01 -8.60 0.82
N LEU A 6 -39.32 -8.06 1.83
CA LEU A 6 -39.79 -6.89 2.57
C LEU A 6 -39.25 -5.58 2.02
N TYR A 7 -38.00 -5.61 1.57
CA TYR A 7 -37.24 -4.41 1.25
C TYR A 7 -36.81 -4.33 -0.21
N GLY A 8 -36.96 -5.42 -0.99
CA GLY A 8 -36.67 -5.43 -2.42
C GLY A 8 -37.84 -4.87 -3.23
N THR A 9 -37.55 -4.10 -4.27
CA THR A 9 -38.57 -3.49 -5.15
C THR A 9 -38.64 -4.16 -6.52
N ASP A 10 -37.50 -4.60 -7.06
CA ASP A 10 -37.40 -5.33 -8.34
C ASP A 10 -36.22 -6.31 -8.35
N GLY A 11 -35.94 -6.93 -9.50
CA GLY A 11 -34.90 -7.94 -9.63
C GLY A 11 -33.46 -7.44 -9.44
N ARG A 12 -33.20 -6.13 -9.63
CA ARG A 12 -31.87 -5.51 -9.42
C ARG A 12 -31.78 -4.87 -8.04
N MET A 13 -32.85 -4.22 -7.61
CA MET A 13 -32.98 -3.55 -6.31
C MET A 13 -33.45 -4.54 -5.25
N ASN A 14 -32.61 -5.52 -4.94
CA ASN A 14 -32.90 -6.61 -4.02
C ASN A 14 -32.58 -6.31 -2.55
N ALA A 15 -32.24 -5.06 -2.22
CA ALA A 15 -31.84 -4.54 -0.91
C ALA A 15 -30.56 -5.11 -0.28
N VAL A 16 -30.19 -6.36 -0.58
CA VAL A 16 -29.01 -7.03 0.01
C VAL A 16 -28.25 -7.87 -1.02
N HIS A 17 -26.93 -7.73 -0.97
CA HIS A 17 -25.96 -8.56 -1.67
C HIS A 17 -25.19 -9.42 -0.66
N GLY A 18 -24.84 -10.63 -1.07
CA GLY A 18 -23.96 -11.53 -0.34
C GLY A 18 -23.23 -12.38 -1.37
N SER A 19 -21.99 -12.74 -1.05
CA SER A 19 -21.13 -13.50 -1.94
C SER A 19 -21.65 -14.93 -2.14
N ASP A 20 -21.42 -15.50 -3.33
CA ASP A 20 -21.95 -16.82 -3.69
C ASP A 20 -21.04 -17.97 -3.20
N THR A 21 -19.74 -17.72 -3.05
CA THR A 21 -18.76 -18.70 -2.57
C THR A 21 -17.88 -18.15 -1.44
N VAL A 22 -17.25 -19.06 -0.67
CA VAL A 22 -16.28 -18.68 0.37
C VAL A 22 -15.12 -17.88 -0.23
N LYS A 23 -14.61 -18.30 -1.39
CA LYS A 23 -13.50 -17.61 -2.08
C LYS A 23 -13.90 -16.19 -2.49
N GLU A 24 -15.09 -16.00 -3.03
CA GLU A 24 -15.58 -14.66 -3.38
C GLU A 24 -15.80 -13.80 -2.13
N ALA A 25 -16.35 -14.39 -1.06
CA ALA A 25 -16.48 -13.70 0.22
C ALA A 25 -15.12 -13.22 0.75
N GLU A 26 -14.10 -14.05 0.74
CA GLU A 26 -12.74 -13.66 1.15
C GLU A 26 -12.19 -12.49 0.31
N TRP A 27 -12.44 -12.50 -0.99
CA TRP A 27 -12.00 -11.45 -1.91
C TRP A 27 -12.76 -10.15 -1.68
N GLU A 28 -14.08 -10.20 -1.59
CA GLU A 28 -14.94 -9.05 -1.32
C GLU A 28 -14.63 -8.42 0.05
N ILE A 29 -14.44 -9.24 1.09
CA ILE A 29 -14.06 -8.74 2.42
C ILE A 29 -12.72 -8.02 2.36
N LYS A 30 -11.69 -8.60 1.72
CA LYS A 30 -10.38 -7.94 1.55
C LYS A 30 -10.46 -6.66 0.71
N PHE A 31 -11.38 -6.60 -0.26
CA PHE A 31 -11.58 -5.42 -1.08
C PHE A 31 -12.17 -4.25 -0.26
N PHE A 32 -13.22 -4.49 0.52
CA PHE A 32 -13.86 -3.43 1.32
C PHE A 32 -13.13 -3.13 2.63
N PHE A 33 -12.51 -4.14 3.24
CA PHE A 33 -11.85 -4.06 4.54
C PHE A 33 -10.40 -4.56 4.45
N PRO A 34 -9.49 -3.77 3.84
CA PRO A 34 -8.13 -4.23 3.50
C PRO A 34 -7.26 -4.58 4.72
N THR A 35 -7.63 -4.13 5.91
CA THR A 35 -6.91 -4.41 7.15
C THR A 35 -7.47 -5.60 7.92
N VAL A 36 -8.57 -6.21 7.45
CA VAL A 36 -9.15 -7.40 8.10
C VAL A 36 -8.24 -8.60 7.90
N ILE A 37 -8.00 -9.32 8.99
CA ILE A 37 -7.30 -10.60 8.98
C ILE A 37 -8.35 -11.69 8.78
N LEU A 38 -8.20 -12.49 7.72
CA LEU A 38 -9.10 -13.60 7.42
C LEU A 38 -8.49 -14.92 7.91
N GLU A 39 -9.34 -15.75 8.51
CA GLU A 39 -9.02 -17.13 8.85
C GLU A 39 -9.53 -18.10 7.77
N PRO A 40 -8.87 -19.25 7.56
CA PRO A 40 -7.62 -19.67 8.20
C PRO A 40 -6.41 -18.91 7.64
N TYR A 41 -5.36 -18.81 8.45
CA TYR A 41 -4.07 -18.31 7.96
C TYR A 41 -3.55 -19.19 6.80
N PRO A 42 -2.85 -18.58 5.82
CA PRO A 42 -2.25 -19.35 4.74
C PRO A 42 -1.32 -20.43 5.30
N SER A 43 -1.28 -21.59 4.64
CA SER A 43 -0.37 -22.66 5.03
C SER A 43 1.09 -22.22 4.85
N SER A 44 2.02 -22.94 5.49
CA SER A 44 3.46 -22.70 5.30
C SER A 44 3.86 -22.79 3.81
N GLN A 45 3.20 -23.65 3.04
CA GLN A 45 3.40 -23.83 1.60
C GLN A 45 2.89 -22.62 0.81
N ASP A 46 1.72 -22.09 1.16
CA ASP A 46 1.15 -20.90 0.51
C ASP A 46 2.01 -19.66 0.81
N ALA A 47 2.44 -19.52 2.07
CA ALA A 47 3.33 -18.44 2.49
C ALA A 47 4.68 -18.49 1.76
N ALA A 48 5.26 -19.69 1.61
CA ALA A 48 6.51 -19.87 0.88
C ALA A 48 6.36 -19.55 -0.62
N SER A 49 5.25 -19.98 -1.24
CA SER A 49 4.94 -19.68 -2.64
C SER A 49 4.79 -18.17 -2.85
N TYR A 50 4.00 -17.51 -2.00
CA TYR A 50 3.82 -16.05 -2.04
C TYR A 50 5.15 -15.30 -1.89
N PHE A 51 5.98 -15.71 -0.92
CA PHE A 51 7.30 -15.11 -0.71
C PHE A 51 8.18 -15.23 -1.96
N LYS A 52 8.25 -16.42 -2.54
CA LYS A 52 9.06 -16.70 -3.74
C LYS A 52 8.59 -15.90 -4.95
N GLU A 53 7.28 -15.79 -5.14
CA GLU A 53 6.68 -15.18 -6.33
C GLU A 53 6.67 -13.65 -6.26
N HIS A 54 6.41 -13.08 -5.08
CA HIS A 54 6.12 -11.65 -4.95
C HIS A 54 7.17 -10.86 -4.16
N VAL A 55 7.83 -11.47 -3.18
CA VAL A 55 8.74 -10.76 -2.27
C VAL A 55 10.21 -10.96 -2.68
N GLN A 56 10.59 -12.20 -2.95
CA GLN A 56 11.98 -12.61 -3.22
C GLN A 56 12.63 -11.85 -4.40
N PRO A 57 11.98 -11.62 -5.55
CA PRO A 57 12.66 -10.98 -6.69
C PRO A 57 13.15 -9.57 -6.41
N LEU A 58 12.37 -8.76 -5.67
CA LEU A 58 12.76 -7.40 -5.31
C LEU A 58 13.74 -7.39 -4.14
N LEU A 59 13.48 -8.23 -3.13
CA LEU A 59 14.32 -8.32 -1.95
C LEU A 59 15.75 -8.77 -2.29
N LEU A 60 15.91 -9.76 -3.18
CA LEU A 60 17.23 -10.23 -3.60
C LEU A 60 18.04 -9.13 -4.31
N LYS A 61 17.38 -8.33 -5.16
CA LYS A 61 18.01 -7.19 -5.83
C LYS A 61 18.47 -6.14 -4.82
N GLY A 62 17.62 -5.81 -3.84
CA GLY A 62 17.94 -4.86 -2.79
C GLY A 62 19.09 -5.32 -1.89
N LEU A 63 19.08 -6.58 -1.47
CA LEU A 63 20.18 -7.16 -0.69
C LEU A 63 21.49 -7.21 -1.48
N THR A 64 21.43 -7.51 -2.77
CA THR A 64 22.60 -7.47 -3.66
C THR A 64 23.15 -6.05 -3.79
N ALA A 65 22.27 -5.05 -3.90
CA ALA A 65 22.66 -3.64 -3.96
C ALA A 65 23.26 -3.15 -2.63
N LEU A 66 22.68 -3.57 -1.49
CA LEU A 66 23.19 -3.27 -0.15
C LEU A 66 24.60 -3.81 0.05
N ALA A 67 24.84 -5.08 -0.34
CA ALA A 67 26.16 -5.71 -0.26
C ALA A 67 27.24 -4.99 -1.08
N LYS A 68 26.84 -4.35 -2.20
CA LYS A 68 27.73 -3.51 -3.02
C LYS A 68 27.97 -2.15 -2.39
N ALA A 69 26.92 -1.50 -1.88
CA ALA A 69 26.98 -0.14 -1.33
C ALA A 69 27.74 -0.07 0.00
N LYS A 70 27.69 -1.15 0.82
CA LYS A 70 28.34 -1.25 2.14
C LYS A 70 28.21 0.04 2.97
N PRO A 71 26.98 0.53 3.22
CA PRO A 71 26.78 1.70 4.08
C PRO A 71 27.39 1.43 5.47
N ALA A 72 28.03 2.45 6.06
CA ALA A 72 28.89 2.35 7.23
C ALA A 72 28.26 1.70 8.49
N SER A 73 29.16 1.37 9.43
CA SER A 73 29.14 0.43 10.58
C SER A 73 28.00 0.45 11.61
N GLU A 74 26.97 1.28 11.46
CA GLU A 74 25.86 1.33 12.42
C GLU A 74 24.84 0.21 12.14
N PRO A 75 24.40 -0.59 13.15
CA PRO A 75 23.51 -1.73 12.94
C PRO A 75 22.22 -1.39 12.17
N ASN A 76 21.70 -0.18 12.39
CA ASN A 76 20.43 0.28 11.80
C ASN A 76 20.62 1.05 10.48
N ALA A 77 21.86 1.33 10.05
CA ALA A 77 22.10 2.04 8.79
C ALA A 77 21.78 1.15 7.58
N ALA A 78 22.16 -0.13 7.62
CA ALA A 78 21.87 -1.09 6.55
C ALA A 78 20.37 -1.31 6.36
N VAL A 79 19.59 -1.42 7.45
CA VAL A 79 18.13 -1.60 7.39
C VAL A 79 17.46 -0.35 6.82
N ARG A 80 17.83 0.84 7.28
CA ARG A 80 17.29 2.11 6.74
C ARG A 80 17.62 2.28 5.26
N TRP A 81 18.86 1.99 4.88
CA TRP A 81 19.29 2.03 3.48
C TRP A 81 18.45 1.08 2.61
N LEU A 82 18.24 -0.16 3.07
CA LEU A 82 17.44 -1.14 2.34
C LEU A 82 15.97 -0.73 2.26
N ALA A 83 15.41 -0.14 3.31
CA ALA A 83 14.03 0.35 3.32
C ALA A 83 13.82 1.45 2.28
N HIS A 84 14.71 2.44 2.21
CA HIS A 84 14.69 3.47 1.18
C HIS A 84 14.85 2.85 -0.22
N TRP A 85 15.82 1.96 -0.39
CA TRP A 85 16.04 1.29 -1.68
C TRP A 85 14.80 0.53 -2.15
N LEU A 86 14.14 -0.23 -1.27
CA LEU A 86 12.92 -0.98 -1.60
C LEU A 86 11.74 -0.05 -1.94
N HIS A 87 11.63 1.09 -1.25
CA HIS A 87 10.61 2.09 -1.54
C HIS A 87 10.79 2.67 -2.95
N ASP A 88 12.02 3.08 -3.29
CA ASP A 88 12.34 3.72 -4.57
C ASP A 88 12.25 2.76 -5.77
N HIS A 89 12.38 1.46 -5.54
CA HIS A 89 12.37 0.42 -6.57
C HIS A 89 11.09 -0.43 -6.58
N ASN A 90 10.03 0.01 -5.89
CA ASN A 90 8.77 -0.72 -5.84
C ASN A 90 7.98 -0.57 -7.15
N PRO A 91 7.81 -1.63 -7.97
CA PRO A 91 7.11 -1.53 -9.26
C PRO A 91 5.59 -1.33 -9.13
N ARG A 92 5.04 -1.48 -7.92
CA ARG A 92 3.59 -1.34 -7.66
C ARG A 92 3.20 0.08 -7.25
N LEU A 93 4.18 0.94 -6.95
CA LEU A 93 3.93 2.33 -6.62
C LEU A 93 4.33 3.21 -7.81
N PRO A 94 3.46 4.15 -8.25
CA PRO A 94 3.87 5.14 -9.22
C PRO A 94 4.99 5.99 -8.62
N LEU A 95 5.96 6.38 -9.44
CA LEU A 95 6.96 7.36 -9.04
C LEU A 95 6.27 8.71 -8.82
N VAL A 96 6.04 9.06 -7.55
CA VAL A 96 5.49 10.37 -7.20
C VAL A 96 6.66 11.36 -7.14
N CYS A 97 6.93 12.04 -8.25
CA CYS A 97 7.84 13.19 -8.24
C CYS A 97 7.10 14.38 -7.59
N ILE A 98 7.26 14.55 -6.29
CA ILE A 98 6.77 15.75 -5.62
C ILE A 98 7.80 16.85 -5.89
N CYS A 99 7.48 17.79 -6.78
CA CYS A 99 8.29 18.99 -7.04
C CYS A 99 8.29 19.96 -5.84
N VAL A 100 8.72 19.53 -4.65
CA VAL A 100 8.73 20.40 -3.46
C VAL A 100 9.85 21.44 -3.51
N GLU A 101 10.94 21.15 -4.24
CA GLU A 101 12.11 22.05 -4.26
C GLU A 101 11.90 23.34 -5.06
N LYS A 102 10.91 23.41 -5.96
CA LYS A 102 10.65 24.64 -6.73
C LYS A 102 9.65 25.60 -6.07
N GLN A 103 8.87 25.15 -5.08
CA GLN A 103 7.89 26.02 -4.41
C GLN A 103 8.48 26.81 -3.24
N PHE A 104 9.51 26.29 -2.56
CA PHE A 104 10.12 26.99 -1.43
C PHE A 104 10.96 28.20 -1.84
N GLU A 105 11.67 28.16 -2.98
CA GLU A 105 12.49 29.31 -3.38
C GLU A 105 11.64 30.46 -3.94
N ALA A 106 10.49 30.16 -4.54
CA ALA A 106 9.52 31.18 -4.94
C ALA A 106 8.90 31.91 -3.74
N LEU A 107 8.79 31.25 -2.58
CA LEU A 107 8.27 31.86 -1.34
C LEU A 107 9.31 32.72 -0.60
N LYS A 108 10.61 32.46 -0.79
CA LYS A 108 11.69 33.28 -0.22
C LYS A 108 11.85 34.64 -0.91
N GLU A 109 11.49 34.73 -2.18
CA GLU A 109 11.60 35.95 -3.00
C GLU A 109 10.37 36.87 -2.93
N MET A 110 9.31 36.49 -2.19
CA MET A 110 8.13 37.34 -2.04
C MET A 110 8.37 38.43 -0.98
N PRO A 111 8.24 39.72 -1.32
CA PRO A 111 8.35 40.79 -0.33
C PRO A 111 7.21 40.67 0.68
N ILE A 112 7.56 40.70 1.97
CA ILE A 112 6.62 40.70 3.10
C ILE A 112 5.75 41.95 2.99
N LYS A 113 4.57 41.84 2.37
CA LYS A 113 3.55 42.89 2.47
C LYS A 113 3.05 42.88 3.90
N LYS A 114 3.41 43.91 4.67
CA LYS A 114 2.77 44.20 5.96
C LYS A 114 1.28 44.40 5.69
N PHE A 115 0.47 43.42 6.06
CA PHE A 115 -0.98 43.60 6.07
C PHE A 115 -1.34 44.58 7.18
N PRO A 116 -2.13 45.63 6.88
CA PRO A 116 -2.68 46.48 7.93
C PRO A 116 -3.71 45.66 8.71
N PHE A 117 -3.50 45.53 10.01
CA PHE A 117 -4.52 45.03 10.93
C PHE A 117 -5.69 46.02 10.94
N TYR A 118 -6.88 45.52 10.61
CA TYR A 118 -8.14 46.06 11.09
C TYR A 118 -8.86 44.94 11.84
#